data_AF-A0A4Z0KBT4-F1
#
_entry.id   AF-A0A4Z0KBT4-F1
#
_cell.length_a   1.000
_cell.length_b   1.000
_cell.length_c   1.000
_cell.angle_alpha   90.00
_cell.angle_beta   90.00
_cell.angle_gamma   90.00
#
_symmetry.space_group_name_H-M   'P 1'
#
loop_
_entity.id
_entity.type
_entity.pdbx_description
1 polymer ?
#
loop_
_entity_poly.entity_id
_entity_poly.type
_entity_poly.pdbx_seq_one_letter_code
_entity_poly.pdbx_strand_id
1 'polypeptide(L)'
;HLDESLNAAKVKAGESITLTVNTKGCNGEPAGNIAFVITRGDALNRQGVVNNTAPVRVGNTELTTTATEYHGTTKAEGVATVTVAQANGPGVKTPLVAHPSGAPALKADVDVIFTTLTSPASGSAYMYGPMGDSSPAAGVGGSGRCSRA
;
A
#
# COMPACT_ATOMS: atom_id res chain seq x y z
N HIS A 1 -2.03 9.37 1.54
CA HIS A 1 -3.23 8.62 1.96
C HIS A 1 -2.75 7.34 2.66
N LEU A 2 -2.37 7.48 3.94
CA LEU A 2 -2.00 6.36 4.82
C LEU A 2 -3.25 5.94 5.59
N ASP A 3 -3.55 4.64 5.65
CA ASP A 3 -4.59 4.08 6.51
C ASP A 3 -3.90 3.49 7.75
N GLU A 4 -3.87 4.27 8.84
CA GLU A 4 -3.16 3.91 10.07
C GLU A 4 -3.72 2.64 10.73
N SER A 5 -5.00 2.31 10.50
CA SER A 5 -5.60 1.08 11.00
C SER A 5 -5.06 -0.18 10.30
N LEU A 6 -4.58 -0.02 9.06
CA LEU A 6 -4.03 -1.08 8.23
C LEU A 6 -2.51 -1.02 8.12
N ASN A 7 -1.89 0.05 8.63
CA ASN A 7 -0.49 0.41 8.41
C ASN A 7 -0.08 0.33 6.92
N ALA A 8 -0.93 0.84 6.04
CA ALA A 8 -0.78 0.69 4.60
C ALA A 8 -1.14 1.97 3.84
N ALA A 9 -0.41 2.25 2.76
CA ALA A 9 -0.84 3.25 1.79
C ALA A 9 -1.98 2.65 0.96
N LYS A 10 -3.15 3.26 1.04
CA LYS A 10 -4.37 2.78 0.37
C LYS A 10 -4.74 3.77 -0.72
N VAL A 11 -5.37 3.35 -1.81
CA VAL A 11 -5.99 4.19 -2.86
C VAL A 11 -7.00 3.32 -3.64
N LYS A 12 -7.80 3.91 -4.54
CA LYS A 12 -8.63 3.13 -5.46
C LYS A 12 -7.77 2.48 -6.56
N ALA A 13 -8.14 1.29 -7.03
CA ALA A 13 -7.52 0.74 -8.24
C ALA A 13 -7.67 1.73 -9.41
N GLY A 14 -6.62 1.88 -10.20
CA GLY A 14 -6.50 2.93 -11.22
C GLY A 14 -5.88 4.24 -10.72
N GLU A 15 -5.85 4.49 -9.40
CA GLU A 15 -5.08 5.59 -8.82
C GLU A 15 -3.62 5.16 -8.57
N SER A 16 -2.80 6.10 -8.09
CA SER A 16 -1.37 5.88 -7.85
C SER A 16 -0.96 6.32 -6.45
N ILE A 17 0.03 5.61 -5.90
CA ILE A 17 0.70 5.92 -4.63
C ILE A 17 2.11 6.40 -4.96
N THR A 18 2.53 7.52 -4.40
CA THR A 18 3.94 7.94 -4.46
C THR A 18 4.68 7.38 -3.25
N LEU A 19 5.68 6.54 -3.49
CA LEU A 19 6.64 6.12 -2.46
C LEU A 19 7.85 7.04 -2.46
N THR A 20 8.40 7.27 -1.27
CA THR A 20 9.67 7.96 -1.08
C THR A 20 10.68 6.99 -0.47
N VAL A 21 11.81 6.83 -1.14
CA VAL A 21 12.93 6.03 -0.67
C VAL A 21 13.99 6.99 -0.14
N ASN A 22 14.36 6.81 1.13
CA ASN A 22 15.39 7.60 1.80
C ASN A 22 16.56 6.69 2.17
N THR A 23 17.76 7.05 1.77
CA THR A 23 18.99 6.34 2.10
C THR A 23 19.82 7.15 3.09
N LYS A 24 20.32 6.47 4.13
CA LYS A 24 21.16 7.08 5.17
C LYS A 24 22.45 6.28 5.35
N GLY A 25 23.52 6.98 5.67
CA GLY A 25 24.79 6.38 6.08
C GLY A 25 24.74 5.85 7.52
N CYS A 26 25.78 5.15 7.94
CA CYS A 26 25.91 4.62 9.31
C CYS A 26 25.94 5.72 10.39
N ASN A 27 26.31 6.95 10.00
CA ASN A 27 26.27 8.14 10.85
C ASN A 27 24.86 8.76 10.96
N GLY A 28 23.85 8.20 10.30
CA GLY A 28 22.48 8.72 10.30
C GLY A 28 22.20 9.84 9.30
N GLU A 29 23.22 10.33 8.60
CA GLU A 29 23.10 11.40 7.60
C GLU A 29 22.59 10.86 6.26
N PRO A 30 21.93 11.69 5.43
CA PRO A 30 21.52 11.30 4.09
C PRO A 30 22.71 10.83 3.24
N ALA A 31 22.55 9.69 2.57
CA ALA A 31 23.54 9.14 1.65
C ALA A 31 22.96 9.11 0.24
N GLY A 32 23.51 9.93 -0.66
CA GLY A 32 23.03 10.07 -2.03
C GLY A 32 23.63 9.08 -3.02
N ASN A 33 23.03 9.01 -4.21
CA ASN A 33 23.48 8.17 -5.33
C ASN A 33 23.54 6.68 -4.99
N ILE A 34 22.63 6.21 -4.14
CA ILE A 34 22.57 4.82 -3.69
C ILE A 34 21.58 4.06 -4.56
N ALA A 35 22.07 3.01 -5.22
CA ALA A 35 21.23 2.06 -5.94
C ALA A 35 20.39 1.23 -4.95
N PHE A 36 19.11 1.05 -5.27
CA PHE A 36 18.17 0.28 -4.47
C PHE A 36 17.28 -0.60 -5.35
N VAL A 37 16.73 -1.64 -4.72
CA VAL A 37 15.82 -2.59 -5.33
C VAL A 37 14.51 -2.58 -4.55
N ILE A 38 13.39 -2.64 -5.26
CA ILE A 38 12.06 -2.88 -4.69
C ILE A 38 11.52 -4.21 -5.25
N THR A 39 11.05 -5.07 -4.36
CA THR A 39 10.34 -6.32 -4.66
C THR A 39 8.95 -6.28 -4.04
N ARG A 40 8.06 -7.18 -4.49
CA ARG A 40 6.76 -7.41 -3.85
C ARG A 40 6.79 -8.67 -3.01
N GLY A 41 6.02 -8.68 -1.92
CA GLY A 41 5.57 -9.89 -1.25
C GLY A 41 4.33 -10.51 -1.91
N ASP A 42 3.83 -11.58 -1.30
CA ASP A 42 2.52 -12.13 -1.64
C ASP A 42 1.42 -11.12 -1.36
N ALA A 43 0.55 -10.91 -2.34
CA ALA A 43 -0.63 -10.08 -2.15
C ALA A 43 -1.68 -10.87 -1.39
N LEU A 44 -2.22 -10.28 -0.32
CA LEU A 44 -3.23 -10.89 0.53
C LEU A 44 -4.57 -10.19 0.34
N ASN A 45 -5.65 -10.95 0.26
CA ASN A 45 -6.98 -10.39 0.41
C ASN A 45 -7.21 -9.97 1.88
N ARG A 46 -8.39 -9.40 2.17
CA ARG A 46 -8.70 -8.89 3.50
C ARG A 46 -8.84 -9.99 4.56
N GLN A 47 -9.00 -11.25 4.13
CA GLN A 47 -9.04 -12.43 5.00
C GLN A 47 -7.64 -13.07 5.18
N GLY A 48 -6.58 -12.49 4.64
CA GLY A 48 -5.21 -13.02 4.74
C GLY A 48 -4.91 -14.16 3.76
N VAL A 49 -5.77 -14.39 2.76
CA VAL A 49 -5.56 -15.42 1.73
C VAL A 49 -4.75 -14.83 0.57
N VAL A 50 -3.73 -15.57 0.12
CA VAL A 50 -2.88 -15.18 -1.02
C VAL A 50 -3.69 -15.07 -2.31
N ASN A 51 -3.53 -13.95 -3.01
CA ASN A 51 -4.09 -13.67 -4.31
C ASN A 51 -3.14 -12.80 -5.16
N ASN A 52 -2.24 -13.46 -5.90
CA ASN A 52 -1.28 -12.84 -6.81
C ASN A 52 -1.80 -12.70 -8.26
N THR A 53 -3.12 -12.72 -8.48
CA THR A 53 -3.69 -12.72 -9.84
C THR A 53 -3.45 -11.44 -10.64
N ALA A 54 -3.14 -10.33 -9.95
CA ALA A 54 -2.82 -9.05 -10.57
C ALA A 54 -1.43 -8.54 -10.15
N PRO A 55 -0.60 -8.10 -11.11
CA PRO A 55 0.68 -7.47 -10.82
C PRO A 55 0.51 -6.08 -10.21
N VAL A 56 1.56 -5.59 -9.55
CA VAL A 56 1.67 -4.19 -9.10
C VAL A 56 2.78 -3.54 -9.91
N ARG A 57 2.54 -2.34 -10.45
CA ARG A 57 3.55 -1.59 -11.20
C ARG A 57 4.28 -0.63 -10.27
N VAL A 58 5.61 -0.66 -10.31
CA VAL A 58 6.49 0.26 -9.59
C VAL A 58 7.34 0.98 -10.64
N GLY A 59 7.09 2.27 -10.82
CA GLY A 59 7.69 3.07 -11.88
C GLY A 59 7.42 2.47 -13.26
N ASN A 60 8.49 2.09 -13.95
CA ASN A 60 8.45 1.47 -15.27
C ASN A 60 8.37 -0.07 -15.24
N THR A 61 8.49 -0.70 -14.07
CA THR A 61 8.52 -2.17 -13.93
C THR A 61 7.18 -2.70 -13.42
N GLU A 62 6.71 -3.78 -14.03
CA GLU A 62 5.57 -4.55 -13.55
C GLU A 62 6.04 -5.73 -12.70
N LEU A 63 5.73 -5.72 -11.40
CA LEU A 63 6.10 -6.78 -10.46
C LEU A 63 5.10 -7.94 -10.54
N THR A 64 5.36 -8.86 -11.46
CA THR A 64 4.49 -10.03 -11.74
C THR A 64 4.66 -11.16 -10.72
N THR A 65 5.85 -11.29 -10.13
CA THR A 65 6.16 -12.31 -9.11
C THR A 65 6.92 -11.70 -7.94
N THR A 66 7.12 -12.46 -6.87
CA THR A 66 7.96 -12.08 -5.73
C THR A 66 9.45 -11.98 -6.07
N ALA A 67 9.87 -12.54 -7.22
CA ALA A 67 11.23 -12.46 -7.73
C ALA A 67 11.45 -11.29 -8.71
N THR A 68 10.38 -10.59 -9.13
CA THR A 68 10.52 -9.45 -10.03
C THR A 68 11.01 -8.23 -9.26
N GLU A 69 11.97 -7.52 -9.84
CA GLU A 69 12.66 -6.41 -9.18
C GLU A 69 12.49 -5.11 -9.95
N TYR A 70 12.09 -4.05 -9.24
CA TYR A 70 12.29 -2.68 -9.70
C TYR A 70 13.64 -2.17 -9.20
N HIS A 71 14.40 -1.52 -10.07
CA HIS A 71 15.71 -0.96 -9.75
C HIS A 71 15.65 0.56 -9.87
N GLY A 72 16.19 1.25 -8.87
CA GLY A 72 16.27 2.71 -8.85
C GLY A 72 17.54 3.20 -8.18
N THR A 73 17.77 4.51 -8.27
CA THR A 73 18.93 5.17 -7.63
C THR A 73 18.44 6.44 -6.94
N THR A 74 18.83 6.64 -5.68
CA THR A 74 18.55 7.89 -4.98
C THR A 74 19.36 9.05 -5.57
N LYS A 75 18.82 10.27 -5.51
CA LYS A 75 19.54 11.46 -5.92
C LYS A 75 20.69 11.79 -4.95
N ALA A 76 21.45 12.85 -5.23
CA ALA A 76 22.55 13.30 -4.39
C ALA A 76 22.11 13.61 -2.94
N GLU A 77 20.85 13.99 -2.73
CA GLU A 77 20.28 14.25 -1.40
C GLU A 77 19.89 12.98 -0.63
N GLY A 78 20.09 11.78 -1.20
CA GLY A 78 19.68 10.51 -0.58
C GLY A 78 18.18 10.24 -0.66
N VAL A 79 17.49 10.85 -1.62
CA VAL A 79 16.04 10.69 -1.81
C VAL A 79 15.71 10.25 -3.23
N ALA A 80 14.81 9.29 -3.38
CA ALA A 80 14.12 8.97 -4.63
C ALA A 80 12.61 8.93 -4.41
N THR A 81 11.84 9.27 -5.44
CA THR A 81 10.40 9.06 -5.47
C THR A 81 10.05 8.09 -6.59
N VAL A 82 9.12 7.17 -6.31
CA VAL A 82 8.64 6.20 -7.29
C VAL A 82 7.14 6.05 -7.19
N THR A 83 6.47 6.06 -8.35
CA THR A 83 5.02 5.88 -8.44
C THR A 83 4.67 4.41 -8.46
N VAL A 84 3.71 4.00 -7.65
CA VAL A 84 3.16 2.66 -7.59
C VAL A 84 1.71 2.70 -8.06
N ALA A 85 1.34 1.81 -8.97
CA ALA A 85 -0.01 1.77 -9.51
C ALA A 85 -0.48 0.33 -9.74
N GLN A 86 -1.79 0.13 -9.66
CA GLN A 86 -2.45 -1.09 -10.08
C GLN A 86 -3.76 -0.73 -10.79
N ALA A 87 -3.78 -0.88 -12.12
CA ALA A 87 -4.90 -0.42 -12.95
C ALA A 87 -6.20 -1.19 -12.65
N ASN A 88 -6.11 -2.52 -12.60
CA ASN A 88 -7.25 -3.41 -12.34
C ASN A 88 -6.92 -4.32 -11.15
N GLY A 89 -6.93 -3.76 -9.95
CA GLY A 89 -6.57 -4.46 -8.72
C GLY A 89 -7.75 -5.26 -8.15
N PRO A 90 -7.54 -6.52 -7.70
CA PRO A 90 -8.60 -7.33 -7.12
C PRO A 90 -9.02 -6.88 -5.70
N GLY A 91 -8.41 -5.82 -5.14
CA GLY A 91 -8.65 -5.40 -3.77
C GLY A 91 -7.79 -6.19 -2.78
N VAL A 92 -6.48 -6.12 -2.93
CA VAL A 92 -5.49 -6.86 -2.11
C VAL A 92 -4.49 -5.91 -1.47
N LYS A 93 -3.90 -6.36 -0.37
CA LYS A 93 -2.76 -5.73 0.30
C LYS A 93 -1.47 -6.39 -0.18
N THR A 94 -0.58 -5.61 -0.77
CA THR A 94 0.70 -6.09 -1.29
C THR A 94 1.84 -5.45 -0.50
N PRO A 95 2.66 -6.24 0.21
CA PRO A 95 3.89 -5.73 0.81
C PRO A 95 4.89 -5.35 -0.28
N LEU A 96 5.50 -4.17 -0.18
CA LEU A 96 6.63 -3.76 -1.00
C LEU A 96 7.86 -3.66 -0.11
N VAL A 97 8.95 -4.31 -0.52
CA VAL A 97 10.18 -4.38 0.25
C VAL A 97 11.31 -3.73 -0.54
N ALA A 98 11.88 -2.68 0.03
CA ALA A 98 13.02 -1.96 -0.49
C ALA A 98 14.31 -2.35 0.23
N HIS A 99 15.42 -2.39 -0.50
CA HIS A 99 16.77 -2.57 0.07
C HIS A 99 17.84 -1.93 -0.82
N PRO A 100 18.97 -1.47 -0.28
CA PRO A 100 20.11 -1.05 -1.10
C PRO A 100 20.69 -2.25 -1.86
N SER A 101 21.05 -2.08 -3.14
CA SER A 101 21.59 -3.17 -3.97
C SER A 101 22.87 -3.77 -3.40
N GLY A 102 23.72 -2.95 -2.77
CA GLY A 102 24.97 -3.38 -2.13
C GLY A 102 24.81 -3.92 -0.70
N ALA A 103 23.60 -3.84 -0.12
CA ALA A 103 23.35 -4.25 1.26
C ALA A 103 21.96 -4.90 1.41
N PRO A 104 21.70 -6.06 0.77
CA PRO A 104 20.37 -6.67 0.69
C PRO A 104 19.82 -7.17 2.03
N ALA A 105 20.66 -7.25 3.07
CA ALA A 105 20.23 -7.56 4.43
C ALA A 105 19.46 -6.39 5.09
N LEU A 106 19.67 -5.14 4.64
CA LEU A 106 18.95 -3.98 5.12
C LEU A 106 17.62 -3.87 4.38
N LYS A 107 16.51 -4.03 5.10
CA LYS A 107 15.16 -4.06 4.52
C LYS A 107 14.32 -2.95 5.12
N ALA A 108 13.52 -2.30 4.28
CA ALA A 108 12.42 -1.46 4.68
C ALA A 108 11.18 -1.89 3.90
N ASP A 109 10.04 -1.95 4.55
CA ASP A 109 8.79 -2.40 3.92
C ASP A 109 7.66 -1.39 4.10
N VAL A 110 6.73 -1.43 3.15
CA VAL A 110 5.47 -0.69 3.19
C VAL A 110 4.39 -1.51 2.52
N ASP A 111 3.23 -1.60 3.16
CA ASP A 111 2.06 -2.22 2.56
C ASP A 111 1.34 -1.23 1.64
N VAL A 112 0.95 -1.68 0.45
CA VAL A 112 0.08 -0.92 -0.46
C VAL A 112 -1.24 -1.65 -0.71
N ILE A 113 -2.34 -0.90 -0.78
CA ILE A 113 -3.68 -1.42 -1.04
C ILE A 113 -4.32 -0.63 -2.17
N PHE A 114 -4.63 -1.32 -3.26
CA PHE A 114 -5.46 -0.79 -4.34
C PHE A 114 -6.85 -1.40 -4.23
N THR A 115 -7.81 -0.62 -3.75
CA THR A 115 -9.15 -1.12 -3.43
C THR A 115 -9.98 -1.38 -4.68
N THR A 116 -10.81 -2.41 -4.65
CA THR A 116 -11.75 -2.72 -5.74
C THR A 116 -13.16 -2.20 -5.42
N LEU A 117 -13.83 -1.62 -6.41
CA LEU A 117 -15.21 -1.09 -6.26
C LEU A 117 -16.26 -2.18 -6.05
N THR A 118 -15.96 -3.43 -6.43
CA THR A 118 -16.89 -4.56 -6.31
C THR A 118 -16.95 -5.17 -4.92
N SER A 119 -16.13 -4.69 -3.98
CA SER A 119 -16.09 -5.18 -2.59
C SER A 119 -16.55 -4.09 -1.61
N PRO A 120 -17.29 -4.43 -0.55
CA PRO A 120 -17.77 -3.44 0.42
C PRO A 120 -16.64 -2.83 1.26
N ALA A 121 -16.85 -1.61 1.73
CA ALA A 121 -15.95 -0.87 2.62
C ALA A 121 -16.07 -1.34 4.09
N SER A 122 -15.90 -2.63 4.37
CA SER A 122 -16.12 -3.22 5.70
C SER A 122 -14.98 -4.10 6.16
N GLY A 123 -14.68 -4.09 7.47
CA GLY A 123 -13.72 -4.98 8.13
C GLY A 123 -13.90 -6.46 7.77
N SER A 124 -15.15 -6.88 7.60
CA SER A 124 -15.54 -8.26 7.30
C SER A 124 -15.61 -8.58 5.79
N ALA A 125 -15.22 -7.65 4.91
CA ALA A 125 -15.21 -7.88 3.48
C ALA A 125 -14.14 -8.93 3.08
N TYR A 126 -14.37 -9.65 2.00
CA TYR A 126 -13.40 -10.63 1.49
C TYR A 126 -12.18 -9.96 0.84
N MET A 127 -12.42 -8.87 0.09
CA MET A 127 -11.39 -8.04 -0.52
C MET A 127 -11.37 -6.66 0.14
N TYR A 128 -10.32 -5.89 -0.11
CA TYR A 128 -10.28 -4.49 0.28
C TYR A 128 -11.18 -3.67 -0.65
N GLY A 129 -12.37 -3.34 -0.16
CA GLY A 129 -13.29 -2.37 -0.78
C GLY A 129 -12.80 -0.93 -0.66
N PRO A 130 -13.45 0.02 -1.37
CA PRO A 130 -13.06 1.42 -1.38
C PRO A 130 -13.04 1.99 0.04
N MET A 131 -12.34 3.10 0.25
CA MET A 131 -12.65 3.93 1.40
C MET A 131 -14.15 4.21 1.37
N GLY A 132 -14.85 3.87 2.45
CA GLY A 132 -16.21 4.35 2.60
C GLY A 132 -16.13 5.87 2.58
N ASP A 133 -16.81 6.52 1.64
CA ASP A 133 -17.21 7.89 1.89
C ASP A 133 -17.97 7.81 3.21
N SER A 134 -17.50 8.51 4.23
CA SER A 134 -18.27 8.68 5.45
C SER A 134 -19.52 9.50 5.10
N SER A 135 -20.50 8.87 4.48
CA SER A 135 -21.87 9.31 4.64
C SER A 135 -22.19 8.99 6.10
N PRO A 136 -22.54 9.98 6.95
CA PRO A 136 -23.03 9.65 8.27
C PRO A 136 -24.19 8.69 8.06
N ALA A 137 -24.05 7.46 8.58
CA ALA A 137 -25.19 6.61 8.78
C ALA A 137 -26.15 7.44 9.63
N ALA A 138 -27.19 7.99 9.01
CA ALA A 138 -28.36 8.48 9.70
C ALA A 138 -28.94 7.25 10.38
N GLY A 139 -28.44 7.00 11.59
CA GLY A 139 -28.93 5.96 12.46
C GLY A 139 -30.42 6.19 12.61
N VAL A 140 -31.18 5.16 12.23
CA VAL A 140 -32.57 5.01 12.58
C VAL A 140 -32.65 5.03 14.11
N GLY A 141 -32.91 6.21 14.66
CA GLY A 141 -33.12 6.44 16.08
C GLY A 141 -34.54 6.09 16.46
N GLY A 142 -34.86 4.81 16.50
CA GLY A 142 -35.99 4.33 17.28
C GLY A 142 -35.66 4.44 18.77
N SER A 143 -36.36 5.30 19.51
CA SER A 143 -36.44 5.19 20.96
C SER A 143 -37.83 5.57 21.43
N GLY A 144 -38.52 4.56 21.98
CA GLY A 144 -39.80 4.74 22.65
C GLY A 144 -39.62 5.21 24.09
N ARG A 145 -40.54 6.12 24.47
CA ARG A 145 -41.20 6.35 25.77
C ARG A 145 -40.36 6.61 27.04
N CYS A 146 -40.67 7.72 27.74
CA CYS A 146 -41.06 7.68 29.15
C CYS A 146 -41.90 8.94 29.55
N SER A 147 -42.72 8.81 30.60
CA SER A 147 -43.92 9.61 30.94
C SER A 147 -43.77 10.66 32.07
N ARG A 148 -44.79 11.55 32.16
CA ARG A 148 -45.26 12.42 33.29
C ARG A 148 -44.39 13.64 33.65
N ALA A 149 -44.94 14.77 34.13
CA ALA A 149 -46.24 15.02 34.79
C ALA A 149 -47.14 16.02 34.07
#